data_AF-A0A1Y2PBQ3-F1
#
_entry.id   AF-A0A1Y2PBQ3-F1
#
_cell.length_a   1.000
_cell.length_b   1.000
_cell.length_c   1.000
_cell.angle_alpha   90.00
_cell.angle_beta   90.00
_cell.angle_gamma   90.00
#
_symmetry.space_group_name_H-M   'P 1'
#
loop_
_entity.id
_entity.type
_entity.pdbx_description
1 polymer ?
#
loop_
_entity_poly.entity_id
_entity_poly.type
_entity_poly.pdbx_seq_one_letter_code
_entity_poly.pdbx_strand_id
1 'polypeptide(L)'
;MKRNTFLLFVLFLVFSCKTKINYHDDSELCKLLTKMAEDDQKIRKMPLLDTGTKKQKDSLWNIQKRKDKKNIEILIEIIKERGWIDKKELKCDKAVPPVLIFRHAPEEYFKQIEKIISIENEAGRMSNGDYMFVENHLKGRPSFSIQVDD
;
A
#
# COMPACT_ATOMS: atom_id res chain seq x y z
N MET A 1 -48.14 1.51 35.92
CA MET A 1 -47.93 2.25 34.66
C MET A 1 -46.48 2.70 34.59
N LYS A 2 -45.67 2.05 33.75
CA LYS A 2 -44.22 2.29 33.63
C LYS A 2 -43.98 3.57 32.83
N ARG A 3 -43.29 4.53 33.43
CA ARG A 3 -42.95 5.82 32.84
C ARG A 3 -41.67 5.67 32.00
N ASN A 4 -41.75 6.14 30.77
CA ASN A 4 -40.69 6.18 29.77
C ASN A 4 -39.39 6.81 30.29
N THR A 5 -38.30 6.05 30.21
CA THR A 5 -36.93 6.58 30.17
C THR A 5 -36.11 5.69 29.24
N PHE A 6 -36.37 5.79 27.94
CA PHE A 6 -35.54 5.18 26.90
C PHE A 6 -35.33 6.19 25.77
N LEU A 7 -34.72 7.33 26.09
CA LEU A 7 -34.55 8.43 25.13
C LEU A 7 -33.15 9.06 25.23
N LEU A 8 -32.11 8.24 25.45
CA LEU A 8 -30.73 8.74 25.52
C LEU A 8 -29.67 7.88 24.78
N PHE A 9 -30.04 6.81 24.08
CA PHE A 9 -29.05 5.91 23.46
C PHE A 9 -28.98 5.93 21.92
N VAL A 10 -29.76 6.78 21.25
CA VAL A 10 -29.85 6.77 19.77
C VAL A 10 -29.03 7.90 19.11
N LEU A 11 -28.37 8.78 19.88
CA LEU A 11 -27.67 9.94 19.34
C LEU A 11 -26.15 9.79 19.16
N PHE A 12 -25.57 8.62 19.48
CA PHE A 12 -24.11 8.39 19.35
C PHE A 12 -23.68 7.63 18.08
N LEU A 13 -24.61 7.33 17.15
CA LEU A 13 -24.30 6.58 15.92
C LEU A 13 -23.99 7.45 14.69
N VAL A 14 -23.95 8.78 14.84
CA VAL A 14 -23.69 9.70 13.73
C VAL A 14 -22.30 10.33 13.87
N PHE A 15 -21.52 10.20 12.80
CA PHE A 15 -20.21 10.81 12.52
C PHE A 15 -18.95 10.05 12.99
N SER A 16 -18.75 8.85 12.44
CA SER A 16 -17.42 8.51 11.93
C SER A 16 -17.42 8.62 10.41
N CYS A 17 -17.65 9.83 9.90
CA CYS A 17 -17.26 10.15 8.54
C CYS A 17 -15.73 10.11 8.52
N LYS A 18 -15.14 9.00 8.07
CA LYS A 18 -13.75 9.06 7.59
C LYS A 18 -13.77 10.07 6.44
N THR A 19 -13.07 11.19 6.59
CA THR A 19 -12.82 12.11 5.48
C THR A 19 -12.25 11.27 4.35
N LYS A 20 -13.01 11.14 3.25
CA LYS A 20 -12.53 10.42 2.07
C LYS A 20 -11.34 11.22 1.56
N ILE A 21 -10.17 10.60 1.50
CA ILE A 21 -8.98 11.25 0.97
C ILE A 21 -9.26 11.52 -0.51
N ASN A 22 -9.07 12.76 -0.95
CA ASN A 22 -9.18 13.11 -2.36
C ASN A 22 -7.89 12.69 -3.08
N TYR A 23 -7.91 11.55 -3.77
CA TYR A 23 -6.74 11.07 -4.52
C TYR A 23 -6.44 11.86 -5.80
N HIS A 24 -7.32 12.77 -6.22
CA HIS A 24 -7.11 13.64 -7.38
C HIS A 24 -6.28 14.89 -7.07
N ASP A 25 -6.08 15.22 -5.79
CA ASP A 25 -5.16 16.30 -5.40
C ASP A 25 -3.73 15.74 -5.32
N ASP A 26 -2.85 16.22 -6.21
CA ASP A 26 -1.47 15.74 -6.32
C ASP A 26 -0.65 16.01 -5.05
N SER A 27 -0.91 17.12 -4.36
CA SER A 27 -0.19 17.49 -3.13
C SER A 27 -0.58 16.56 -1.99
N GLU A 28 -1.88 16.32 -1.80
CA GLU A 28 -2.38 15.42 -0.77
C GLU A 28 -2.00 13.97 -1.06
N LEU A 29 -2.06 13.53 -2.32
CA LEU A 29 -1.61 12.21 -2.72
C LEU A 29 -0.10 12.04 -2.52
N CYS A 30 0.71 13.05 -2.87
CA CYS A 30 2.15 13.06 -2.61
C CYS A 30 2.47 12.94 -1.11
N LYS A 31 1.77 13.69 -0.25
CA LYS A 31 1.92 13.58 1.21
C LYS A 31 1.56 12.19 1.71
N LEU A 32 0.46 11.63 1.22
CA LEU A 32 0.00 10.29 1.59
C LEU A 32 1.03 9.22 1.20
N LEU A 33 1.48 9.19 -0.05
CA LEU A 33 2.44 8.21 -0.55
C LEU A 33 3.81 8.34 0.14
N THR A 34 4.27 9.56 0.39
CA THR A 34 5.49 9.82 1.17
C THR A 34 5.35 9.28 2.59
N LYS A 35 4.22 9.55 3.25
CA LYS A 35 3.97 9.03 4.60
C LYS A 35 3.91 7.51 4.64
N MET A 36 3.25 6.88 3.67
CA MET A 36 3.19 5.41 3.56
C MET A 36 4.60 4.82 3.46
N ALA A 37 5.47 5.44 2.65
CA ALA A 37 6.86 5.05 2.48
C ALA A 37 7.71 5.21 3.75
N GLU A 38 7.61 6.35 4.41
CA GLU A 38 8.35 6.62 5.65
C GLU A 38 7.93 5.65 6.76
N ASP A 39 6.63 5.44 6.92
CA ASP A 39 6.07 4.52 7.91
C ASP A 39 6.42 3.06 7.61
N ASP A 40 6.55 2.70 6.33
CA ASP A 40 7.00 1.39 5.85
C ASP A 40 8.48 1.14 6.22
N GLN A 41 9.35 2.11 5.99
CA GLN A 41 10.79 1.95 6.22
C GLN A 41 11.19 2.09 7.69
N LYS A 42 10.38 2.78 8.51
CA LYS A 42 10.70 3.09 9.90
C LYS A 42 11.00 1.84 10.74
N ILE A 43 10.17 0.80 10.68
CA ILE A 43 10.35 -0.42 11.48
C ILE A 43 11.53 -1.23 10.94
N ARG A 44 11.66 -1.34 9.61
CA ARG A 44 12.74 -2.07 8.93
C ARG A 44 14.14 -1.53 9.25
N LYS A 45 14.23 -0.25 9.66
CA LYS A 45 15.48 0.42 10.07
C LYS A 45 15.69 0.45 11.59
N MET A 46 14.82 -0.19 12.39
CA MET A 46 15.00 -0.21 13.84
C MET A 46 16.16 -1.12 14.22
N PRO A 47 17.14 -0.65 15.02
CA PRO A 47 18.28 -1.47 15.47
C PRO A 47 17.87 -2.75 16.21
N LEU A 48 16.65 -2.76 16.77
CA LEU A 48 16.10 -3.90 17.47
C LEU A 48 15.80 -5.10 16.56
N LEU A 49 15.65 -4.90 15.24
CA LEU A 49 15.57 -6.01 14.28
C LEU A 49 16.88 -6.79 14.19
N ASP A 50 18.01 -6.12 14.44
CA ASP A 50 19.34 -6.75 14.41
C ASP A 50 19.73 -7.27 15.80
N THR A 51 19.59 -6.42 16.82
CA THR A 51 20.12 -6.66 18.17
C THR A 51 19.12 -7.20 19.18
N GLY A 52 17.81 -7.16 18.87
CA GLY A 52 16.75 -7.56 19.79
C GLY A 52 16.63 -9.08 19.99
N THR A 53 15.91 -9.46 21.04
CA THR A 53 15.49 -10.85 21.26
C THR A 53 14.53 -11.31 20.16
N LYS A 54 14.42 -12.62 19.94
CA LYS A 54 13.45 -13.20 18.99
C LYS A 54 12.03 -12.64 19.20
N LYS A 55 11.55 -12.58 20.44
CA LYS A 55 10.22 -12.04 20.79
C LYS A 55 10.04 -10.58 20.36
N GLN A 56 11.08 -9.75 20.51
CA GLN A 56 11.05 -8.35 20.08
C GLN A 56 11.01 -8.24 18.55
N LYS A 57 11.84 -9.03 17.85
CA LYS A 57 11.85 -9.09 16.39
C LYS A 57 10.50 -9.54 15.84
N ASP A 58 9.93 -10.61 16.39
CA ASP A 58 8.62 -11.14 16.00
C ASP A 58 7.51 -10.10 16.21
N SER A 59 7.54 -9.37 17.32
CA SER A 59 6.60 -8.28 17.59
C SER A 59 6.69 -7.17 16.55
N LEU A 60 7.91 -6.72 16.21
CA LEU A 60 8.14 -5.71 15.18
C LEU A 60 7.66 -6.19 13.80
N TRP A 61 7.95 -7.44 13.43
CA TRP A 61 7.47 -8.03 12.18
C TRP A 61 5.94 -8.13 12.12
N ASN A 62 5.28 -8.43 13.23
CA ASN A 62 3.81 -8.42 13.28
C ASN A 62 3.22 -7.02 13.10
N ILE A 63 3.90 -5.98 13.60
CA ILE A 63 3.51 -4.59 13.34
C ILE A 63 3.76 -4.26 11.86
N GLN A 64 4.90 -4.68 11.30
CA GLN A 64 5.24 -4.45 9.90
C GLN A 64 4.21 -5.07 8.95
N LYS A 65 3.86 -6.34 9.14
CA LYS A 65 2.86 -7.04 8.31
C LYS A 65 1.50 -6.32 8.29
N ARG A 66 1.06 -5.78 9.43
CA ARG A 66 -0.18 -4.99 9.51
C ARG A 66 -0.09 -3.67 8.74
N LYS A 67 1.10 -3.03 8.74
CA LYS A 67 1.35 -1.82 7.95
C LYS A 67 1.40 -2.11 6.46
N ASP A 68 2.10 -3.17 6.06
CA ASP A 68 2.19 -3.61 4.66
C ASP A 68 0.78 -3.85 4.10
N LYS A 69 -0.04 -4.61 4.83
CA LYS A 69 -1.45 -4.86 4.51
C LYS A 69 -2.25 -3.57 4.29
N LYS A 70 -2.19 -2.65 5.26
CA LYS A 70 -2.87 -1.35 5.18
C LYS A 70 -2.40 -0.52 3.99
N ASN A 71 -1.09 -0.51 3.72
CA ASN A 71 -0.52 0.26 2.62
C ASN A 71 -0.98 -0.28 1.26
N ILE A 72 -1.10 -1.61 1.12
CA ILE A 72 -1.61 -2.26 -0.09
C ILE A 72 -3.08 -1.93 -0.31
N GLU A 73 -3.90 -2.01 0.73
CA GLU A 73 -5.33 -1.65 0.67
C GLU A 73 -5.50 -0.21 0.18
N ILE A 74 -4.76 0.74 0.76
CA ILE A 74 -4.79 2.14 0.35
C ILE A 74 -4.29 2.31 -1.08
N LEU A 75 -3.18 1.66 -1.47
CA LEU A 75 -2.64 1.78 -2.83
C LEU A 75 -3.62 1.23 -3.87
N ILE A 76 -4.29 0.12 -3.57
CA ILE A 76 -5.34 -0.45 -4.41
C ILE A 76 -6.51 0.53 -4.55
N GLU A 77 -6.92 1.20 -3.48
CA GLU A 77 -7.97 2.23 -3.53
C GLU A 77 -7.56 3.39 -4.43
N ILE A 78 -6.33 3.90 -4.28
CA ILE A 78 -5.81 4.99 -5.12
C ILE A 78 -5.83 4.58 -6.60
N ILE A 79 -5.30 3.39 -6.94
CA ILE A 79 -5.23 2.93 -8.33
C ILE A 79 -6.63 2.71 -8.91
N LYS A 80 -7.59 2.21 -8.13
CA LYS A 80 -8.98 2.07 -8.58
C LYS A 80 -9.64 3.41 -8.89
N GLU A 81 -9.33 4.46 -8.14
CA GLU A 81 -9.95 5.78 -8.32
C GLU A 81 -9.26 6.62 -9.39
N ARG A 82 -7.93 6.51 -9.53
CA ARG A 82 -7.14 7.42 -10.38
C ARG A 82 -6.30 6.73 -11.47
N GLY A 83 -6.07 5.42 -11.36
CA GLY A 83 -5.10 4.69 -12.17
C GLY A 83 -3.71 4.65 -11.52
N TRP A 84 -2.77 4.01 -12.23
CA TRP A 84 -1.37 3.87 -11.83
C TRP A 84 -0.72 5.24 -11.59
N ILE A 85 0.12 5.33 -10.54
CA ILE A 85 0.75 6.59 -10.15
C ILE A 85 2.20 6.58 -10.63
N ASP A 86 2.49 7.30 -11.70
CA ASP A 86 3.88 7.57 -12.11
C ASP A 86 4.44 8.73 -11.27
N LYS A 87 5.64 8.55 -10.70
CA LYS A 87 6.33 9.57 -9.91
C LYS A 87 6.54 10.88 -10.70
N LYS A 88 6.77 10.78 -12.01
CA LYS A 88 6.98 11.94 -12.91
C LYS A 88 5.70 12.76 -13.05
N GLU A 89 4.54 12.11 -13.08
CA GLU A 89 3.26 12.79 -13.18
C GLU A 89 2.91 13.52 -11.88
N LEU A 90 3.23 12.92 -10.73
CA LEU A 90 2.89 13.47 -9.41
C LEU A 90 3.77 14.66 -8.99
N LYS A 91 4.86 14.97 -9.72
CA LYS A 91 5.87 16.00 -9.36
C LYS A 91 6.33 15.91 -7.90
N CYS A 92 6.46 14.68 -7.39
CA CYS A 92 6.69 14.40 -5.97
C CYS A 92 8.04 13.70 -5.79
N ASP A 93 9.08 14.47 -5.46
CA ASP A 93 10.46 13.95 -5.36
C ASP A 93 10.62 12.88 -4.28
N LYS A 94 9.79 12.94 -3.23
CA LYS A 94 9.85 12.06 -2.07
C LYS A 94 8.93 10.83 -2.13
N ALA A 95 7.97 10.80 -3.08
CA ALA A 95 7.08 9.66 -3.19
C ALA A 95 7.87 8.40 -3.54
N VAL A 96 7.54 7.32 -2.85
CA VAL A 96 8.00 5.99 -3.22
C VAL A 96 7.15 5.46 -4.37
N PRO A 97 7.77 4.90 -5.41
CA PRO A 97 7.07 4.24 -6.49
C PRO A 97 6.08 3.17 -5.96
N PRO A 98 4.84 3.11 -6.48
CA PRO A 98 3.85 2.08 -6.12
C PRO A 98 4.41 0.65 -6.12
N VAL A 99 5.38 0.39 -7.00
CA VAL A 99 6.05 -0.91 -7.08
C VAL A 99 6.72 -1.37 -5.78
N LEU A 100 7.26 -0.46 -4.96
CA LEU A 100 7.89 -0.85 -3.69
C LEU A 100 6.86 -1.31 -2.67
N ILE A 101 5.68 -0.70 -2.65
CA ILE A 101 4.59 -1.11 -1.77
C ILE A 101 4.07 -2.48 -2.21
N PHE A 102 3.83 -2.66 -3.52
CA PHE A 102 3.41 -3.97 -4.04
C PHE A 102 4.48 -5.06 -3.88
N ARG A 103 5.78 -4.72 -3.89
CA ARG A 103 6.89 -5.66 -3.62
C ARG A 103 6.86 -6.26 -2.21
N HIS A 104 6.06 -5.70 -1.31
CA HIS A 104 5.92 -6.13 0.08
C HIS A 104 4.55 -6.77 0.35
N ALA A 105 3.81 -7.09 -0.71
CA ALA A 105 2.49 -7.67 -0.57
C ALA A 105 2.50 -9.09 0.01
N PRO A 106 1.60 -9.43 0.96
CA PRO A 106 1.34 -10.81 1.29
C PRO A 106 0.53 -11.48 0.17
N GLU A 107 0.70 -12.79 0.05
CA GLU A 107 0.11 -13.62 -1.02
C GLU A 107 -1.42 -13.47 -1.14
N GLU A 108 -2.11 -13.16 -0.05
CA GLU A 108 -3.57 -12.93 -0.03
C GLU A 108 -4.01 -11.81 -1.01
N TYR A 109 -3.12 -10.89 -1.40
CA TYR A 109 -3.41 -9.84 -2.38
C TYR A 109 -2.94 -10.16 -3.80
N PHE A 110 -2.18 -11.24 -4.04
CA PHE A 110 -1.47 -11.44 -5.31
C PHE A 110 -2.41 -11.46 -6.51
N LYS A 111 -3.52 -12.21 -6.43
CA LYS A 111 -4.52 -12.26 -7.50
C LYS A 111 -5.15 -10.89 -7.80
N GLN A 112 -5.35 -10.08 -6.76
CA GLN A 112 -5.91 -8.75 -6.93
C GLN A 112 -4.89 -7.79 -7.56
N ILE A 113 -3.63 -7.85 -7.11
CA ILE A 113 -2.54 -7.03 -7.64
C ILE A 113 -2.28 -7.40 -9.10
N GLU A 114 -2.20 -8.70 -9.43
CA GLU A 114 -2.06 -9.21 -10.80
C GLU A 114 -3.12 -8.59 -11.72
N LYS A 115 -4.39 -8.66 -11.33
CA LYS A 115 -5.48 -8.05 -12.10
C LYS A 115 -5.29 -6.54 -12.29
N ILE A 116 -4.88 -5.83 -11.25
CA ILE A 116 -4.69 -4.37 -11.31
C ILE A 116 -3.54 -4.02 -12.26
N ILE A 117 -2.37 -4.65 -12.11
CA ILE A 117 -1.21 -4.33 -12.94
C ILE A 117 -1.44 -4.71 -14.40
N SER A 118 -2.19 -5.77 -14.70
CA SER A 118 -2.57 -6.11 -16.08
C SER A 118 -3.46 -5.02 -16.69
N ILE A 119 -4.49 -4.56 -15.99
CA ILE A 119 -5.38 -3.47 -16.46
C ILE A 119 -4.59 -2.19 -16.70
N GLU A 120 -3.72 -1.80 -15.77
CA GLU A 120 -2.94 -0.56 -15.89
C GLU A 120 -1.87 -0.63 -16.98
N ASN A 121 -1.28 -1.81 -17.19
CA ASN A 121 -0.33 -2.05 -18.28
C ASN A 121 -1.01 -2.06 -19.65
N GLU A 122 -2.15 -2.76 -19.80
CA GLU A 122 -2.96 -2.76 -21.04
C GLU A 122 -3.46 -1.36 -21.40
N ALA A 123 -3.77 -0.53 -20.39
CA ALA A 123 -4.18 0.85 -20.59
C ALA A 123 -3.00 1.82 -20.85
N GLY A 124 -1.75 1.34 -20.86
CA GLY A 124 -0.55 2.15 -21.09
C GLY A 124 -0.23 3.15 -19.97
N ARG A 125 -0.81 2.97 -18.77
CA ARG A 125 -0.56 3.84 -17.59
C ARG A 125 0.59 3.34 -16.71
N MET A 126 1.04 2.11 -16.94
CA MET A 126 2.15 1.48 -16.21
C MET A 126 3.35 1.30 -17.12
N SER A 127 4.54 1.62 -16.63
CA SER A 127 5.77 1.33 -17.38
C SER A 127 6.06 -0.18 -17.41
N ASN A 128 6.70 -0.67 -18.47
CA ASN A 128 7.08 -2.09 -18.56
C ASN A 128 8.01 -2.51 -17.40
N GLY A 129 8.91 -1.62 -16.97
CA GLY A 129 9.78 -1.87 -15.83
C GLY A 129 9.00 -2.08 -14.53
N ASP A 130 7.99 -1.24 -14.28
CA ASP A 130 7.14 -1.37 -13.10
C ASP A 130 6.31 -2.66 -13.16
N TYR A 131 5.71 -2.97 -14.32
CA TYR A 131 4.95 -4.20 -14.55
C TYR A 131 5.79 -5.42 -14.24
N MET A 132 6.96 -5.55 -14.88
CA MET A 132 7.87 -6.67 -14.68
C MET A 132 8.34 -6.81 -13.24
N PHE A 133 8.58 -5.69 -12.55
CA PHE A 133 9.06 -5.73 -11.17
C PHE A 133 8.00 -6.24 -10.18
N VAL A 134 6.74 -5.82 -10.37
CA VAL A 134 5.63 -6.31 -9.55
C VAL A 134 5.32 -7.75 -9.92
N GLU A 135 5.18 -8.06 -11.21
CA GLU A 135 4.86 -9.41 -11.69
C GLU A 135 5.91 -10.45 -11.22
N ASN A 136 7.20 -10.10 -11.28
CA ASN A 136 8.29 -10.90 -10.74
C ASN A 136 8.03 -11.28 -9.27
N HIS A 137 7.56 -10.34 -8.45
CA HIS A 137 7.25 -10.63 -7.05
C HIS A 137 6.07 -11.58 -6.91
N LEU A 138 5.00 -11.38 -7.67
CA LEU A 138 3.81 -12.24 -7.65
C LEU A 138 4.15 -13.68 -8.04
N LYS A 139 5.15 -13.86 -8.91
CA LYS A 139 5.65 -15.17 -9.37
C LYS A 139 6.73 -15.78 -8.44
N GLY A 140 6.94 -15.24 -7.24
CA GLY A 140 7.90 -15.79 -6.28
C GLY A 140 9.35 -15.33 -6.50
N ARG A 141 9.55 -14.24 -7.25
CA ARG A 141 10.86 -13.61 -7.53
C ARG A 141 11.87 -14.53 -8.23
N PRO A 142 11.52 -15.16 -9.37
CA PRO A 142 12.51 -15.87 -10.16
C PRO A 142 13.64 -14.92 -10.60
N SER A 143 14.84 -15.45 -10.77
CA SER A 143 15.95 -14.71 -11.38
C SER A 143 15.56 -14.26 -12.79
N PHE A 144 15.91 -13.03 -13.15
CA PHE A 144 15.77 -12.58 -14.54
C PHE A 144 16.78 -13.35 -15.39
N SER A 145 16.31 -14.23 -16.26
CA SER A 145 17.15 -14.81 -17.31
C SER A 145 17.38 -13.72 -18.36
N ILE A 146 18.49 -13.00 -18.25
CA ILE A 146 18.99 -12.20 -19.37
C ILE A 146 19.50 -13.22 -20.39
N GLN A 147 18.70 -13.49 -21.42
CA GLN A 147 19.25 -14.07 -22.63
C GLN A 147 20.12 -12.97 -23.24
N VAL A 148 21.43 -13.13 -23.07
CA VAL A 148 22.39 -12.39 -23.87
C VAL A 148 22.38 -13.11 -25.20
N ASP A 149 21.75 -12.53 -26.21
CA ASP A 149 21.89 -13.02 -27.58
C ASP A 149 23.35 -12.77 -27.97
N ASP A 150 24.11 -13.85 -28.19
CA ASP A 150 25.49 -13.84 -28.71
C ASP A 150 25.57 -13.33 -30.15
#